data_AF-A0A2E8WKZ8-F1
#
_entry.id   AF-A0A2E8WKZ8-F1
#
_cell.length_a   1.000
_cell.length_b   1.000
_cell.length_c   1.000
_cell.angle_alpha   90.00
_cell.angle_beta   90.00
_cell.angle_gamma   90.00
#
_symmetry.space_group_name_H-M   'P 1'
#
loop_
_entity.id
_entity.type
_entity.pdbx_description
1 polymer ?
#
loop_
_entity_poly.entity_id
_entity_poly.type
_entity_poly.pdbx_seq_one_letter_code
_entity_poly.pdbx_strand_id
1 'polypeptide(L)'
;MLEIIVAVLLSVSSAVIGAMSLMQRAETLGKEDGHYGLVRGNATTIAAIVGGAAGLGVGVLFVYFYFKAAPASGWIEWVGRGSYALVIAAFSGHLFSLIHIWMRLLDEHEDLRDGDAKAQKPTLTVRRRSDLKSLQEAGYDATELRSRDDEVIEELIGVVGDRLIAGQRSLSRLPFYGYLGTVCGILLMADELTNLSEATESFKVLRDMAGGLVLAFQTTLAALLAYLPLRKGFDAMMSKVAQVERAWIAMRDVNATG
;
A
#
# COMPACT_ATOMS: atom_id res chain seq x y z
N MET A 1 -27.45 -9.61 24.26
CA MET A 1 -27.30 -8.13 24.24
C MET A 1 -25.84 -7.73 24.47
N LEU A 2 -25.16 -8.25 25.50
CA LEU A 2 -23.74 -7.98 25.77
C LEU A 2 -22.81 -8.31 24.58
N GLU A 3 -22.99 -9.48 23.94
CA GLU A 3 -22.17 -9.89 22.77
C GLU A 3 -22.28 -8.92 21.59
N ILE A 4 -23.48 -8.38 21.34
CA ILE A 4 -23.71 -7.39 20.27
C ILE A 4 -22.98 -6.08 20.60
N ILE A 5 -23.06 -5.64 21.86
CA ILE A 5 -22.35 -4.44 22.32
C ILE A 5 -20.84 -4.62 22.16
N VAL A 6 -20.29 -5.76 22.59
CA VAL A 6 -18.86 -6.06 22.46
C VAL A 6 -18.43 -6.11 21.00
N ALA A 7 -19.19 -6.78 20.13
CA ALA A 7 -18.89 -6.88 18.70
C ALA A 7 -18.88 -5.51 18.02
N VAL A 8 -19.87 -4.66 18.31
CA VAL A 8 -19.94 -3.30 17.76
C VAL A 8 -18.77 -2.46 18.27
N LEU A 9 -18.52 -2.45 19.58
CA LEU A 9 -17.42 -1.68 20.17
C LEU A 9 -16.06 -2.09 19.61
N LEU A 10 -15.83 -3.40 19.45
CA LEU A 10 -14.58 -3.92 18.91
C LEU A 10 -14.40 -3.51 17.44
N SER A 11 -15.42 -3.68 16.61
CA SER A 11 -15.37 -3.26 15.19
C SER A 11 -15.17 -1.75 15.02
N VAL A 12 -15.86 -0.93 15.82
CA VAL A 12 -15.68 0.53 15.78
C VAL A 12 -14.27 0.92 16.26
N SER A 13 -13.79 0.31 17.33
CA SER A 13 -12.44 0.58 17.85
C SER A 13 -11.37 0.20 16.83
N SER A 14 -11.50 -0.96 16.18
CA SER A 14 -10.59 -1.38 15.11
C SER A 14 -10.62 -0.42 13.91
N ALA A 15 -11.79 0.09 13.52
CA ALA A 15 -11.92 1.10 12.47
C ALA A 15 -11.20 2.40 12.84
N VAL A 16 -11.38 2.91 14.07
CA VAL A 16 -10.69 4.12 14.54
C VAL A 16 -9.17 3.93 14.56
N ILE A 17 -8.69 2.80 15.08
CA ILE A 17 -7.25 2.48 15.12
C ILE A 17 -6.69 2.41 13.69
N GLY A 18 -7.39 1.76 12.76
CA GLY A 18 -6.99 1.67 11.36
C GLY A 18 -6.90 3.05 10.70
N ALA A 19 -7.89 3.91 10.91
CA ALA A 19 -7.91 5.28 10.41
C ALA A 19 -6.73 6.10 10.97
N MET A 20 -6.53 6.08 12.29
CA MET A 20 -5.44 6.80 12.94
C MET A 20 -4.06 6.35 12.44
N SER A 21 -3.86 5.04 12.29
CA SER A 21 -2.60 4.46 11.83
C SER A 21 -2.22 4.97 10.42
N LEU A 22 -3.16 4.95 9.47
CA LEU A 22 -2.86 5.47 8.13
C LEU A 22 -2.82 7.00 8.09
N MET A 23 -3.62 7.71 8.89
CA MET A 23 -3.52 9.17 8.99
C MET A 23 -2.14 9.61 9.47
N GLN A 24 -1.59 8.95 10.49
CA GLN A 24 -0.25 9.22 10.98
C GLN A 24 0.81 9.00 9.89
N ARG A 25 0.63 7.96 9.06
CA ARG A 25 1.47 7.71 7.88
C ARG A 25 1.29 8.78 6.79
N ALA A 26 0.08 9.30 6.60
CA ALA A 26 -0.18 10.38 5.66
C ALA A 26 0.47 11.69 6.12
N GLU A 27 0.50 11.95 7.43
CA GLU A 27 1.18 13.11 7.99
C GLU A 27 2.70 13.05 7.80
N THR A 28 3.33 11.90 8.00
CA THR A 28 4.77 11.74 7.74
C THR A 28 5.08 11.94 6.26
N LEU A 29 4.34 11.29 5.36
CA LEU A 29 4.48 11.51 3.91
C LEU A 29 4.24 12.98 3.55
N GLY A 30 3.25 13.63 4.16
CA GLY A 30 2.96 15.04 3.94
C GLY A 30 4.00 15.99 4.53
N LYS A 31 4.86 15.58 5.47
CA LYS A 31 6.02 16.36 5.93
C LYS A 31 7.18 16.24 4.95
N GLU A 32 7.42 15.04 4.44
CA GLU A 32 8.43 14.78 3.40
C GLU A 32 8.08 15.53 2.10
N ASP A 33 6.83 15.43 1.64
CA ASP A 33 6.33 16.16 0.47
C ASP A 33 6.48 17.69 0.64
N GLY A 34 6.31 18.19 1.87
CA GLY A 34 6.50 19.59 2.20
C GLY A 34 7.93 20.09 2.01
N HIS A 35 8.95 19.23 2.14
CA HIS A 35 10.34 19.60 1.83
C HIS A 35 10.51 19.92 0.34
N TYR A 36 9.66 19.35 -0.52
CA TYR A 36 9.69 19.59 -1.96
C TYR A 36 8.70 20.68 -2.40
N GLY A 37 8.08 21.41 -1.46
CA GLY A 37 7.10 22.45 -1.75
C GLY A 37 5.74 21.93 -2.21
N LEU A 38 5.51 20.61 -2.16
CA LEU A 38 4.26 19.99 -2.61
C LEU A 38 3.15 20.19 -1.58
N VAL A 39 1.96 20.62 -2.03
CA VAL A 39 0.81 20.84 -1.13
C VAL A 39 0.29 19.53 -0.55
N ARG A 40 -0.06 19.58 0.74
CA ARG A 40 -0.83 18.52 1.42
C ARG A 40 -2.26 18.54 0.88
N GLY A 41 -2.51 17.71 -0.13
CA GLY A 41 -3.88 17.46 -0.61
C GLY A 41 -4.70 16.64 0.39
N ASN A 42 -5.77 16.00 -0.10
CA ASN A 42 -6.69 15.18 0.71
C ASN A 42 -6.09 13.84 1.20
N ALA A 43 -4.77 13.71 1.28
CA ALA A 43 -4.07 12.48 1.62
C ALA A 43 -4.46 11.96 3.01
N THR A 44 -4.64 12.85 3.99
CA THR A 44 -5.08 12.49 5.36
C THR A 44 -6.50 11.95 5.37
N THR A 45 -7.42 12.56 4.61
CA THR A 45 -8.81 12.09 4.47
C THR A 45 -8.86 10.73 3.78
N ILE A 46 -8.11 10.55 2.70
CA ILE A 46 -8.03 9.26 1.99
C ILE A 46 -7.45 8.18 2.91
N ALA A 47 -6.40 8.51 3.66
CA ALA A 47 -5.81 7.62 4.64
C ALA A 47 -6.80 7.21 5.74
N ALA A 48 -7.59 8.16 6.25
CA ALA A 48 -8.63 7.89 7.24
C ALA A 48 -9.68 6.91 6.69
N ILE A 49 -10.13 7.11 5.44
CA ILE A 49 -11.14 6.24 4.79
C ILE A 49 -10.57 4.83 4.56
N VAL A 50 -9.40 4.73 3.93
CA VAL A 50 -8.77 3.43 3.62
C VAL A 50 -8.43 2.68 4.90
N GLY A 51 -7.88 3.39 5.89
CA GLY A 51 -7.49 2.83 7.18
C GLY A 51 -8.70 2.43 8.01
N GLY A 52 -9.74 3.26 8.02
CA GLY A 52 -11.01 2.97 8.69
C GLY A 52 -11.70 1.74 8.12
N ALA A 53 -11.78 1.62 6.79
CA ALA A 53 -12.34 0.46 6.12
C ALA A 53 -11.54 -0.82 6.41
N ALA A 54 -10.20 -0.73 6.39
CA ALA A 54 -9.33 -1.85 6.72
C ALA A 54 -9.49 -2.28 8.19
N GLY A 55 -9.49 -1.33 9.11
CA GLY A 55 -9.71 -1.56 10.53
C GLY A 55 -11.08 -2.19 10.83
N LEU A 56 -12.12 -1.71 10.16
CA LEU A 56 -13.46 -2.32 10.23
C LEU A 56 -13.43 -3.77 9.73
N GLY A 57 -12.76 -4.04 8.60
CA GLY A 57 -12.58 -5.39 8.08
C GLY A 57 -11.91 -6.34 9.07
N VAL A 58 -10.85 -5.87 9.75
CA VAL A 58 -10.17 -6.63 10.82
C VAL A 58 -11.12 -6.89 12.00
N GLY A 59 -11.85 -5.88 12.46
CA GLY A 59 -12.80 -6.01 13.56
C GLY A 59 -13.93 -7.00 13.25
N VAL A 60 -14.50 -6.92 12.04
CA VAL A 60 -15.54 -7.86 11.57
C VAL A 60 -15.01 -9.28 11.48
N LEU A 61 -13.78 -9.48 10.98
CA LEU A 61 -13.15 -10.80 10.95
C LEU A 61 -12.94 -11.36 12.36
N PHE A 62 -12.48 -10.54 13.29
CA PHE A 62 -12.32 -10.95 14.68
C PHE A 62 -13.66 -11.38 15.29
N VAL A 63 -14.71 -10.57 15.12
CA VAL A 63 -16.07 -10.88 15.58
C VAL A 63 -16.57 -12.18 14.95
N TYR A 64 -16.36 -12.37 13.64
CA TYR A 64 -16.75 -13.59 12.94
C TYR A 64 -16.03 -14.82 13.53
N PHE A 65 -14.71 -14.78 13.66
CA PHE A 65 -13.94 -15.91 14.17
C PHE A 65 -14.19 -16.21 15.65
N TYR A 66 -14.54 -15.20 16.44
CA TYR A 66 -14.78 -15.35 17.87
C TYR A 66 -16.21 -15.84 18.19
N PHE A 67 -17.23 -15.31 17.51
CA PHE A 67 -18.64 -15.58 17.85
C PHE A 67 -19.37 -16.51 16.88
N LYS A 68 -18.90 -16.67 15.63
CA LYS A 68 -19.64 -17.38 14.58
C LYS A 68 -18.92 -18.59 14.01
N ALA A 69 -17.61 -18.51 13.82
CA ALA A 69 -16.82 -19.64 13.38
C ALA A 69 -16.80 -20.73 14.46
N ALA A 70 -16.45 -21.96 14.05
CA ALA A 70 -16.17 -23.02 15.01
C ALA A 70 -15.10 -22.53 16.02
N PRO A 71 -15.22 -22.88 17.32
CA PRO A 71 -14.21 -22.54 18.31
C PRO A 71 -12.84 -23.01 17.83
N ALA A 72 -11.85 -22.13 17.93
CA ALA A 72 -10.50 -22.49 17.56
C ALA A 72 -9.99 -23.64 18.45
N SER A 73 -9.38 -24.65 17.86
CA SER A 73 -8.85 -25.81 18.60
C SER A 73 -7.63 -25.44 19.46
N GLY A 74 -6.94 -24.35 19.12
CA GLY A 74 -5.79 -23.86 19.86
C GLY A 74 -5.22 -22.54 19.34
N TRP A 75 -4.07 -22.16 19.88
CA TRP A 75 -3.39 -20.91 19.54
C TRP A 75 -2.88 -20.89 18.09
N ILE A 76 -2.49 -22.03 17.52
CA ILE A 76 -2.01 -22.16 16.13
C ILE A 76 -3.10 -21.71 15.15
N GLU A 77 -4.34 -22.14 15.40
CA GLU A 77 -5.47 -21.74 14.56
C GLU A 77 -5.78 -20.24 14.69
N TRP A 78 -5.65 -19.67 15.90
CA TRP A 78 -5.76 -18.22 16.09
C TRP A 78 -4.69 -17.43 15.33
N VAL A 79 -3.45 -17.92 15.29
CA VAL A 79 -2.38 -17.32 14.47
C VAL A 79 -2.72 -17.42 12.99
N GLY A 80 -3.21 -18.59 12.54
CA GLY A 80 -3.66 -18.81 11.17
C GLY A 80 -4.79 -17.87 10.77
N ARG A 81 -5.82 -17.71 11.60
CA ARG A 81 -6.92 -16.74 11.42
C ARG A 81 -6.42 -15.29 11.52
N GLY A 82 -5.44 -15.01 12.38
CA GLY A 82 -4.80 -13.71 12.51
C GLY A 82 -4.05 -13.25 11.25
N SER A 83 -3.64 -14.20 10.39
CA SER A 83 -2.98 -13.87 9.13
C SER A 83 -3.86 -13.00 8.19
N TYR A 84 -5.19 -13.15 8.23
CA TYR A 84 -6.10 -12.29 7.47
C TYR A 84 -5.99 -10.83 7.88
N ALA A 85 -5.84 -10.56 9.17
CA ALA A 85 -5.68 -9.20 9.67
C ALA A 85 -4.37 -8.57 9.18
N LEU A 86 -3.28 -9.36 9.15
CA LEU A 86 -1.99 -8.93 8.59
C LEU A 86 -2.09 -8.65 7.09
N VAL A 87 -2.81 -9.49 6.33
CA VAL A 87 -3.05 -9.27 4.90
C VAL A 87 -3.82 -7.96 4.66
N ILE A 88 -4.89 -7.70 5.42
CA ILE A 88 -5.68 -6.46 5.29
C ILE A 88 -4.86 -5.23 5.67
N ALA A 89 -4.11 -5.29 6.77
CA ALA A 89 -3.25 -4.21 7.23
C ALA A 89 -2.15 -3.89 6.20
N ALA A 90 -1.48 -4.90 5.66
CA ALA A 90 -0.47 -4.73 4.63
C ALA A 90 -1.08 -4.18 3.33
N PHE A 91 -2.18 -4.78 2.86
CA PHE A 91 -2.89 -4.36 1.65
C PHE A 91 -3.28 -2.88 1.71
N SER A 92 -3.92 -2.45 2.80
CA SER A 92 -4.38 -1.07 2.97
C SER A 92 -3.23 -0.06 3.02
N GLY A 93 -2.12 -0.39 3.69
CA GLY A 93 -0.92 0.46 3.71
C GLY A 93 -0.28 0.63 2.33
N HIS A 94 -0.21 -0.45 1.55
CA HIS A 94 0.28 -0.40 0.16
C HIS A 94 -0.69 0.35 -0.76
N LEU A 95 -1.99 0.08 -0.63
CA LEU A 95 -3.03 0.75 -1.42
C LEU A 95 -3.00 2.26 -1.19
N PHE A 96 -2.91 2.70 0.07
CA PHE A 96 -2.79 4.12 0.40
C PHE A 96 -1.55 4.75 -0.24
N SER A 97 -0.40 4.09 -0.13
CA SER A 97 0.85 4.59 -0.74
C SER A 97 0.72 4.72 -2.26
N LEU A 98 0.07 3.74 -2.90
CA LEU A 98 -0.18 3.75 -4.33
C LEU A 98 -1.12 4.89 -4.75
N ILE A 99 -2.21 5.09 -4.02
CA ILE A 99 -3.16 6.20 -4.27
C ILE A 99 -2.46 7.55 -4.12
N HIS A 100 -1.64 7.71 -3.07
CA HIS A 100 -0.88 8.94 -2.84
C HIS A 100 0.05 9.26 -4.01
N ILE A 101 0.83 8.28 -4.47
CA ILE A 101 1.74 8.44 -5.61
C ILE A 101 0.95 8.69 -6.91
N TRP A 102 -0.16 7.98 -7.11
CA TRP A 102 -1.02 8.17 -8.29
C TRP A 102 -1.58 9.58 -8.38
N MET A 103 -2.09 10.14 -7.27
CA MET A 103 -2.57 11.51 -7.23
C MET A 103 -1.47 12.51 -7.62
N ARG A 104 -0.24 12.30 -7.13
CA ARG A 104 0.90 13.13 -7.50
C ARG A 104 1.20 13.05 -9.00
N LEU A 105 1.22 11.85 -9.56
CA LEU A 105 1.46 11.67 -10.99
C LEU A 105 0.34 12.25 -11.87
N LEU A 106 -0.89 12.24 -11.39
CA LEU A 106 -1.99 12.92 -12.07
C LEU A 106 -1.77 14.44 -12.07
N ASP A 107 -1.39 15.02 -10.93
CA ASP A 107 -1.08 16.46 -10.85
C ASP A 107 0.08 16.83 -11.79
N GLU A 108 1.15 16.01 -11.88
CA GLU A 108 2.24 16.21 -12.85
C GLU A 108 1.74 16.16 -14.31
N HIS A 109 0.91 15.18 -14.66
CA HIS A 109 0.40 15.05 -16.02
C HIS A 109 -0.54 16.20 -16.41
N GLU A 110 -1.35 16.70 -15.47
CA GLU A 110 -2.19 17.88 -15.69
C GLU A 110 -1.34 19.12 -15.98
N ASP A 111 -0.28 19.35 -15.19
CA ASP A 111 0.63 20.49 -15.37
C ASP A 111 1.43 20.41 -16.68
N LEU A 112 1.89 19.22 -17.05
CA LEU A 112 2.57 18.99 -18.33
C LEU A 112 1.67 19.25 -19.55
N ARG A 113 0.36 19.03 -19.42
CA ARG A 113 -0.60 19.20 -20.53
C ARG A 113 -1.11 20.63 -20.65
N ASP A 114 -1.49 21.23 -19.52
CA ASP A 114 -2.18 22.52 -19.50
C ASP A 114 -1.18 23.70 -19.43
N GLY A 115 0.10 23.45 -19.11
CA GLY A 115 1.15 24.47 -19.06
C GLY A 115 0.80 25.61 -18.08
N ASP A 116 1.12 26.84 -18.45
CA ASP A 116 0.85 28.03 -17.62
C ASP A 116 -0.60 28.54 -17.72
N ALA A 117 -1.48 27.82 -18.44
CA ALA A 117 -2.84 28.29 -18.75
C ALA A 117 -3.83 28.19 -17.57
N LYS A 118 -3.46 27.51 -16.48
CA LYS A 118 -4.27 27.39 -15.24
C LYS A 118 -3.45 27.72 -14.01
N ALA A 119 -4.13 27.98 -12.90
CA ALA A 119 -3.51 28.10 -11.58
C ALA A 119 -2.67 26.84 -11.31
N GLN A 120 -1.35 26.99 -11.36
CA GLN A 120 -0.40 25.91 -11.21
C GLN A 120 -0.54 25.30 -9.81
N LYS A 121 -0.84 24.00 -9.75
CA LYS A 121 -0.66 23.23 -8.52
C LYS A 121 0.85 23.14 -8.26
N PRO A 122 1.30 23.14 -7.00
CA PRO A 122 2.71 22.92 -6.71
C PRO A 122 3.09 21.47 -7.01
N THR A 123 3.69 21.29 -8.18
CA THR A 123 4.22 20.03 -8.73
C THR A 123 5.74 20.09 -8.80
N LEU A 124 6.38 18.93 -8.98
CA LEU A 124 7.80 18.82 -9.26
C LEU A 124 8.14 19.52 -10.59
N THR A 125 7.26 19.44 -11.60
CA THR A 125 7.40 20.16 -12.87
C THR A 125 7.47 21.68 -12.66
N VAL A 126 6.57 22.26 -11.86
CA VAL A 126 6.55 23.70 -11.56
C VAL A 126 7.82 24.11 -10.83
N ARG A 127 8.26 23.32 -9.85
CA ARG A 127 9.51 23.58 -9.15
C ARG A 127 10.70 23.58 -10.10
N ARG A 128 10.83 22.57 -10.96
CA ARG A 128 11.88 22.50 -11.98
C ARG A 128 11.90 23.74 -12.88
N ARG A 129 10.74 24.18 -13.38
CA ARG A 129 10.65 25.40 -14.21
C ARG A 129 11.12 26.64 -13.47
N SER A 130 10.75 26.77 -12.19
CA SER A 130 11.18 27.88 -11.34
C SER A 130 12.69 27.86 -11.10
N ASP A 131 13.25 26.70 -10.78
CA ASP A 131 14.68 26.52 -10.53
C ASP A 131 15.47 26.85 -11.80
N LEU A 132 15.05 26.32 -12.96
CA LEU A 132 15.69 26.61 -14.25
C LEU A 132 15.63 28.10 -14.60
N LYS A 133 14.49 28.76 -14.39
CA LYS A 133 14.35 30.20 -14.63
C LYS A 133 15.28 31.01 -13.74
N SER A 134 15.44 30.63 -12.47
CA SER A 134 16.37 31.31 -11.56
C SER A 134 17.83 31.19 -12.01
N LEU A 135 18.21 30.04 -12.57
CA LEU A 135 19.54 29.83 -13.14
C LEU A 135 19.73 30.63 -14.43
N GLN A 136 18.71 30.74 -15.28
CA GLN A 136 18.77 31.61 -16.46
C GLN A 136 18.96 33.08 -16.08
N GLU A 137 18.21 33.57 -15.09
CA GLU A 137 18.32 34.95 -14.59
C GLU A 137 19.68 35.22 -13.93
N ALA A 138 20.31 34.20 -13.35
CA ALA A 138 21.67 34.30 -12.79
C ALA A 138 22.78 34.32 -13.86
N GLY A 139 22.44 34.17 -15.16
CA GLY A 139 23.38 34.34 -16.27
C GLY A 139 24.26 33.12 -16.57
N TYR A 140 23.85 31.93 -16.13
CA TYR A 140 24.54 30.67 -16.46
C TYR A 140 24.52 30.41 -17.97
N ASP A 141 25.57 29.80 -18.49
CA ASP A 141 25.63 29.43 -19.90
C ASP A 141 24.71 28.23 -20.23
N ALA A 142 24.43 28.00 -21.52
CA ALA A 142 23.52 26.94 -21.94
C ALA A 142 23.97 25.51 -21.56
N THR A 143 25.28 25.28 -21.45
CA THR A 143 25.84 23.96 -21.10
C THR A 143 25.70 23.71 -19.60
N GLU A 144 25.98 24.73 -18.79
CA GLU A 144 25.80 24.71 -17.34
C GLU A 144 24.32 24.58 -16.98
N LEU A 145 23.44 25.32 -17.64
CA LEU A 145 21.98 25.20 -17.47
C LEU A 145 21.49 23.78 -17.74
N ARG A 146 21.98 23.15 -18.81
CA ARG A 146 21.61 21.77 -19.15
C ARG A 146 22.10 20.77 -18.10
N SER A 147 23.35 20.90 -17.65
CA SER A 147 23.89 20.04 -16.59
C SER A 147 23.10 20.17 -15.29
N ARG A 148 22.70 21.39 -14.91
CA ARG A 148 21.90 21.64 -13.71
C ARG A 148 20.47 21.12 -13.83
N ASP A 149 19.87 21.27 -15.01
CA ASP A 149 18.54 20.70 -15.27
C ASP A 149 18.56 19.16 -15.17
N ASP A 150 19.63 18.51 -15.64
CA ASP A 150 19.78 17.05 -15.52
C ASP A 150 19.89 16.59 -14.06
N GLU A 151 20.68 17.29 -13.23
CA GLU A 151 20.76 17.04 -11.78
C GLU A 151 19.39 17.18 -11.10
N VAL A 152 18.64 18.24 -11.44
CA VAL A 152 17.30 18.49 -10.88
C VAL A 152 16.30 17.43 -11.33
N ILE A 153 16.34 17.01 -12.61
CA ILE A 153 15.48 15.93 -13.13
C ILE A 153 15.76 14.64 -12.35
N GLU A 154 17.02 14.27 -12.16
CA GLU A 154 17.40 13.05 -11.44
C GLU A 154 16.92 13.09 -9.99
N GLU A 155 17.13 14.21 -9.28
CA GLU A 155 16.67 14.40 -7.90
C GLU A 155 15.14 14.24 -7.80
N LEU A 156 14.39 14.94 -8.65
CA LEU A 156 12.93 14.93 -8.62
C LEU A 156 12.34 13.58 -9.02
N ILE A 157 12.98 12.85 -9.94
CA ILE A 157 12.61 11.46 -10.26
C ILE A 157 12.87 10.55 -9.06
N GLY A 158 14.00 10.72 -8.37
CA GLY A 158 14.34 9.97 -7.16
C GLY A 158 13.24 10.03 -6.10
N VAL A 159 12.61 11.21 -5.92
CA VAL A 159 11.51 11.40 -4.95
C VAL A 159 10.34 10.42 -5.16
N VAL A 160 9.93 10.18 -6.41
CA VAL A 160 8.80 9.29 -6.72
C VAL A 160 9.28 7.85 -6.99
N GLY A 161 10.40 7.71 -7.69
CA GLY A 161 11.00 6.43 -8.07
C GLY A 161 11.41 5.59 -6.85
N ASP A 162 12.12 6.19 -5.89
CA ASP A 162 12.58 5.48 -4.69
C ASP A 162 11.42 4.95 -3.86
N ARG A 163 10.34 5.75 -3.76
CA ARG A 163 9.12 5.36 -3.04
C ARG A 163 8.40 4.20 -3.74
N LEU A 164 8.33 4.21 -5.06
CA LEU A 164 7.76 3.09 -5.83
C LEU A 164 8.59 1.82 -5.70
N ILE A 165 9.92 1.92 -5.80
CA ILE A 165 10.83 0.78 -5.66
C ILE A 165 10.76 0.22 -4.24
N ALA A 166 10.81 1.08 -3.22
CA ALA A 166 10.66 0.68 -1.82
C ALA A 166 9.28 0.05 -1.56
N GLY A 167 8.22 0.61 -2.15
CA GLY A 167 6.86 0.09 -2.10
C GLY A 167 6.73 -1.30 -2.72
N GLN A 168 7.29 -1.49 -3.92
CA GLN A 168 7.29 -2.78 -4.62
C GLN A 168 8.11 -3.84 -3.88
N ARG A 169 9.29 -3.46 -3.35
CA ARG A 169 10.12 -4.36 -2.53
C ARG A 169 9.40 -4.76 -1.25
N SER A 170 8.73 -3.82 -0.57
CA SER A 170 7.96 -4.14 0.63
C SER A 170 6.71 -4.96 0.34
N LEU A 171 6.09 -4.81 -0.85
CA LEU A 171 4.93 -5.61 -1.27
C LEU A 171 5.23 -7.11 -1.33
N SER A 172 6.50 -7.49 -1.56
CA SER A 172 6.93 -8.90 -1.51
C SER A 172 6.65 -9.59 -0.17
N ARG A 173 6.42 -8.83 0.91
CA ARG A 173 6.06 -9.36 2.24
C ARG A 173 4.61 -9.85 2.33
N LEU A 174 3.71 -9.35 1.48
CA LEU A 174 2.28 -9.65 1.59
C LEU A 174 1.97 -11.15 1.41
N PRO A 175 2.55 -11.87 0.43
CA PRO A 175 2.40 -13.33 0.32
C PRO A 175 2.89 -14.11 1.55
N PHE A 176 3.88 -13.61 2.30
CA PHE A 176 4.36 -14.29 3.51
C PHE A 176 3.31 -14.33 4.62
N TYR A 177 2.41 -13.34 4.69
CA TYR A 177 1.27 -13.42 5.61
C TYR A 177 0.29 -14.52 5.21
N GLY A 178 0.06 -14.73 3.91
CA GLY A 178 -0.72 -15.88 3.43
C GLY A 178 -0.04 -17.22 3.74
N TYR A 179 1.28 -17.29 3.55
CA TYR A 179 2.09 -18.46 3.88
C TYR A 179 2.03 -18.80 5.38
N LEU A 180 2.02 -17.81 6.27
CA LEU A 180 1.83 -18.03 7.71
C LEU A 180 0.52 -18.80 7.97
N GLY A 181 -0.58 -18.39 7.34
CA GLY A 181 -1.86 -19.10 7.44
C GLY A 181 -1.80 -20.52 6.89
N THR A 182 -1.07 -20.74 5.79
CA THR A 182 -0.83 -22.07 5.22
C THR A 182 -0.02 -22.97 6.14
N VAL A 183 1.06 -22.46 6.73
CA VAL A 183 1.85 -23.20 7.72
C VAL A 183 1.00 -23.58 8.91
N CYS A 184 0.21 -22.64 9.46
CA CYS A 184 -0.72 -22.94 10.55
C CYS A 184 -1.74 -24.02 10.17
N GLY A 185 -2.32 -23.95 8.97
CA GLY A 185 -3.27 -24.97 8.51
C GLY A 185 -2.66 -26.36 8.35
N ILE A 186 -1.42 -26.45 7.84
CA ILE A 186 -0.67 -27.71 7.75
C ILE A 186 -0.33 -28.24 9.15
N LEU A 187 0.07 -27.38 10.08
CA LEU A 187 0.37 -27.79 11.46
C LEU A 187 -0.88 -28.35 12.16
N LEU A 188 -2.05 -27.75 11.96
CA LEU A 188 -3.32 -28.28 12.48
C LEU A 188 -3.65 -29.66 11.88
N MET A 189 -3.42 -29.82 10.58
CA MET A 189 -3.62 -31.11 9.92
C MET A 189 -2.64 -32.18 10.44
N ALA A 190 -1.39 -31.80 10.68
CA ALA A 190 -0.36 -32.70 11.20
C ALA A 190 -0.67 -33.14 12.64
N ASP A 191 -1.13 -32.22 13.50
CA ASP A 191 -1.54 -32.52 14.88
C ASP A 191 -2.67 -33.56 14.91
N GLU A 192 -3.67 -33.39 14.04
CA GLU A 192 -4.79 -34.32 13.91
C GLU A 192 -4.36 -35.70 13.36
N LEU A 193 -3.38 -35.73 12.45
CA LEU A 193 -2.77 -36.97 11.96
C LEU A 193 -1.99 -37.72 13.05
N THR A 194 -1.32 -37.02 13.97
CA THR A 194 -0.64 -37.67 15.11
C THR A 194 -1.61 -38.28 16.11
N ASN A 195 -2.81 -37.71 16.24
CA ASN A 195 -3.86 -38.21 17.15
C ASN A 195 -4.67 -39.40 16.57
N LEU A 196 -4.43 -39.79 15.32
CA LEU A 196 -5.08 -40.96 14.68
C LEU A 196 -4.81 -42.29 15.37
N SER A 197 -3.66 -42.45 16.04
CA SER A 197 -3.38 -43.69 16.78
C SER A 197 -4.26 -43.84 18.03
N GLU A 198 -4.83 -42.74 18.53
CA GLU A 198 -5.67 -42.68 19.73
C GLU A 198 -7.18 -42.58 19.42
N ALA A 199 -7.55 -42.18 18.20
CA ALA A 199 -8.95 -41.93 17.81
C ALA A 199 -9.65 -43.16 17.20
N THR A 200 -10.70 -43.66 17.84
CA THR A 200 -11.62 -44.68 17.29
C THR A 200 -12.61 -44.13 16.24
N GLU A 201 -12.59 -42.83 15.95
CA GLU A 201 -13.51 -42.14 15.03
C GLU A 201 -12.80 -41.49 13.83
N SER A 202 -12.46 -42.29 12.81
CA SER A 202 -11.74 -41.82 11.62
C SER A 202 -12.44 -40.68 10.84
N PHE A 203 -13.78 -40.58 10.93
CA PHE A 203 -14.56 -39.52 10.27
C PHE A 203 -14.42 -38.14 10.92
N LYS A 204 -14.21 -38.08 12.24
CA LYS A 204 -14.01 -36.81 12.96
C LYS A 204 -12.66 -36.20 12.60
N VAL A 205 -11.62 -37.04 12.62
CA VAL A 205 -10.26 -36.70 12.20
C VAL A 205 -10.24 -36.16 10.75
N LEU A 206 -10.88 -36.87 9.81
CA LEU A 206 -10.95 -36.42 8.40
C LEU A 206 -11.59 -35.03 8.24
N ARG A 207 -12.63 -34.73 9.02
CA ARG A 207 -13.30 -33.42 9.00
C ARG A 207 -12.40 -32.32 9.57
N ASP A 208 -11.71 -32.62 10.67
CA ASP A 208 -10.90 -31.63 11.38
C ASP A 208 -9.60 -31.34 10.61
N MET A 209 -9.03 -32.35 9.94
CA MET A 209 -7.98 -32.20 8.91
C MET A 209 -8.43 -31.31 7.75
N ALA A 210 -9.66 -31.50 7.25
CA ALA A 210 -10.20 -30.68 6.17
C ALA A 210 -10.32 -29.21 6.60
N GLY A 211 -10.58 -28.93 7.88
CA GLY A 211 -10.57 -27.56 8.44
C GLY A 211 -9.20 -26.89 8.32
N GLY A 212 -8.12 -27.58 8.71
CA GLY A 212 -6.75 -27.09 8.56
C GLY A 212 -6.37 -26.83 7.10
N LEU A 213 -6.75 -27.73 6.20
CA LEU A 213 -6.51 -27.59 4.76
C LEU A 213 -7.27 -26.39 4.16
N VAL A 214 -8.52 -26.19 4.55
CA VAL A 214 -9.34 -25.05 4.08
C VAL A 214 -8.73 -23.74 4.55
N LEU A 215 -8.31 -23.64 5.82
CA LEU A 215 -7.64 -22.46 6.33
C LEU A 215 -6.39 -22.15 5.50
N ALA A 216 -5.57 -23.16 5.23
CA ALA A 216 -4.34 -23.00 4.46
C ALA A 216 -4.56 -22.47 3.04
N PHE A 217 -5.57 -22.99 2.32
CA PHE A 217 -5.88 -22.52 0.98
C PHE A 217 -6.51 -21.13 0.99
N GLN A 218 -7.42 -20.84 1.90
CA GLN A 218 -8.13 -19.57 1.94
C GLN A 218 -7.21 -18.40 2.31
N THR A 219 -6.26 -18.59 3.24
CA THR A 219 -5.30 -17.52 3.61
C THR A 219 -4.35 -17.20 2.47
N THR A 220 -3.86 -18.22 1.76
CA THR A 220 -3.02 -18.03 0.57
C THR A 220 -3.81 -17.35 -0.55
N LEU A 221 -5.04 -17.79 -0.81
CA LEU A 221 -5.90 -17.16 -1.81
C LEU A 221 -6.14 -15.68 -1.49
N ALA A 222 -6.47 -15.36 -0.24
CA ALA A 222 -6.68 -13.97 0.20
C ALA A 222 -5.41 -13.12 -0.01
N ALA A 223 -4.23 -13.64 0.36
CA ALA A 223 -2.97 -12.95 0.15
C ALA A 223 -2.66 -12.73 -1.34
N LEU A 224 -2.92 -13.72 -2.20
CA LEU A 224 -2.73 -13.58 -3.64
C LEU A 224 -3.68 -12.56 -4.26
N LEU A 225 -4.96 -12.58 -3.87
CA LEU A 225 -5.96 -11.62 -4.32
C LEU A 225 -5.64 -10.18 -3.88
N ALA A 226 -5.01 -10.01 -2.72
CA ALA A 226 -4.50 -8.72 -2.27
C ALA A 226 -3.21 -8.31 -3.00
N TYR A 227 -2.30 -9.25 -3.24
CA TYR A 227 -0.98 -8.99 -3.83
C TYR A 227 -1.04 -8.64 -5.32
N LEU A 228 -1.76 -9.42 -6.13
CA LEU A 228 -1.72 -9.31 -7.59
C LEU A 228 -2.18 -7.93 -8.12
N PRO A 229 -3.31 -7.36 -7.65
CA PRO A 229 -3.75 -6.04 -8.08
C PRO A 229 -2.76 -4.94 -7.68
N LEU A 230 -2.21 -5.03 -6.46
CA LEU A 230 -1.23 -4.06 -5.98
C LEU A 230 0.05 -4.11 -6.81
N ARG A 231 0.56 -5.31 -7.12
CA ARG A 231 1.76 -5.48 -7.95
C ARG A 231 1.56 -4.83 -9.31
N LYS A 232 0.44 -5.14 -9.98
CA LYS A 232 0.09 -4.53 -11.26
C LYS A 232 -0.04 -3.00 -11.14
N GLY A 233 -0.56 -2.52 -10.02
CA GLY A 233 -0.63 -1.10 -9.69
C GLY A 233 0.75 -0.44 -9.66
N PHE A 234 1.71 -1.01 -8.90
CA PHE A 234 3.08 -0.50 -8.84
C PHE A 234 3.76 -0.51 -10.21
N ASP A 235 3.62 -1.60 -10.97
CA ASP A 235 4.20 -1.71 -12.33
C ASP A 235 3.61 -0.62 -13.26
N ALA A 236 2.29 -0.36 -13.16
CA ALA A 236 1.64 0.71 -13.92
C ALA A 236 2.12 2.11 -13.50
N MET A 237 2.35 2.35 -12.21
CA MET A 237 2.89 3.62 -11.71
C MET A 237 4.31 3.86 -12.21
N MET A 238 5.17 2.84 -12.21
CA MET A 238 6.52 2.94 -12.77
C MET A 238 6.50 3.35 -14.24
N SER A 239 5.57 2.78 -15.02
CA SER A 239 5.38 3.19 -16.42
C SER A 239 4.95 4.65 -16.56
N LYS A 240 4.17 5.17 -15.60
CA LYS A 240 3.73 6.57 -15.58
C LYS A 240 4.83 7.54 -15.20
N VAL A 241 5.66 7.19 -14.23
CA VAL A 241 6.88 7.96 -13.91
C VAL A 241 7.78 8.07 -15.14
N ALA A 242 8.01 6.97 -15.86
CA ALA A 242 8.80 6.98 -17.09
C ALA A 242 8.16 7.80 -18.23
N GLN A 243 6.85 8.07 -18.20
CA GLN A 243 6.20 9.00 -19.13
C GLN A 243 6.49 10.45 -18.75
N VAL A 244 6.43 10.79 -17.46
CA VAL A 244 6.77 12.12 -16.94
C VAL A 244 8.24 12.44 -17.20
N GLU A 245 9.16 11.51 -16.90
CA GLU A 245 10.59 11.64 -17.19
C GLU A 245 10.86 11.93 -18.67
N ARG A 246 10.25 11.16 -19.59
CA ARG A 246 10.41 11.40 -21.03
C ARG A 246 9.89 12.77 -21.46
N ALA A 247 8.78 13.23 -20.88
CA ALA A 247 8.27 14.57 -21.15
C ALA A 247 9.24 15.64 -20.63
N TRP A 248 9.85 15.41 -19.48
CA TRP A 248 10.84 16.31 -18.90
C TRP A 248 12.11 16.44 -19.75
N ILE A 249 12.64 15.31 -20.23
CA ILE A 249 13.79 15.26 -21.15
C ILE A 249 13.46 15.97 -22.47
N ALA A 250 12.27 15.75 -23.02
CA ALA A 250 11.85 16.40 -24.27
C ALA A 250 11.76 17.94 -24.13
N MET A 251 11.22 18.45 -23.01
CA MET A 251 11.18 19.89 -22.75
C MET A 251 12.58 20.51 -22.65
N ARG A 252 13.54 19.80 -22.05
CA ARG A 252 14.95 20.24 -21.98
C ARG A 252 15.54 20.39 -23.38
N ASP A 253 15.36 19.37 -24.22
CA ASP A 253 15.96 19.34 -25.55
C ASP A 253 15.36 20.42 -26.47
N VAL A 254 14.07 20.76 -26.30
CA VAL A 254 13.45 21.90 -26.98
C VAL A 254 14.06 23.23 -26.53
N ASN A 255 14.19 23.45 -25.21
CA ASN A 255 14.77 24.67 -24.65
C ASN A 255 16.26 24.85 -24.98
N ALA A 256 16.99 23.78 -25.30
CA ALA A 256 18.39 23.85 -25.72
C ALA A 256 18.58 24.26 -27.20
N THR A 257 17.51 24.27 -28.00
CA THR A 257 17.56 24.57 -29.45
C THR A 257 16.96 25.91 -29.85
N GLY A 258 16.30 26.61 -28.91
CA GLY A 258 15.72 27.95 -29.11
C GLY A 258 16.55 29.04 -28.44
#